data_AF-A0A2I0PJV1-F1
#
_entry.id   AF-A0A2I0PJV1-F1
#
_cell.length_a   1.000
_cell.length_b   1.000
_cell.length_c   1.000
_cell.angle_alpha   90.00
_cell.angle_beta   90.00
_cell.angle_gamma   90.00
#
_symmetry.space_group_name_H-M   'P 1'
#
loop_
_entity.id
_entity.type
_entity.pdbx_description
1 polymer ?
#
loop_
_entity_poly.entity_id
_entity_poly.type
_entity_poly.pdbx_seq_one_letter_code
_entity_poly.pdbx_strand_id
1 'polypeptide(L)'
;MAIENNKNSDDKPVKTENLELKIQELESELTKTKSQLDKTLKELHMCQGRLSEIREEKEDLNSRMRELELMKMDLKLLDMRKIEDENNKIQHRIHVTKKLLDEARDDLKFREVVIKDLEEQKVLDKVRGKSPDSLIVYKNK
;
A
#
# COMPACT_ATOMS: atom_id res chain seq x y z
N MET A 1 87.08 34.75 75.90
CA MET A 1 86.98 34.03 74.63
C MET A 1 85.50 33.96 74.27
N ALA A 2 85.18 34.44 73.07
CA ALA A 2 83.85 34.53 72.48
C ALA A 2 83.47 33.25 71.72
N ILE A 3 82.32 33.32 71.04
CA ILE A 3 81.63 32.38 70.13
C ILE A 3 80.44 31.70 70.83
N GLU A 4 79.27 32.34 70.90
CA GLU A 4 78.24 32.53 69.85
C GLU A 4 77.67 31.24 69.24
N ASN A 5 76.37 31.05 69.53
CA ASN A 5 75.29 30.71 68.59
C ASN A 5 75.61 29.77 67.42
N ASN A 6 74.81 28.70 67.29
CA ASN A 6 74.11 28.55 66.02
C ASN A 6 72.74 27.90 66.18
N LYS A 7 71.73 28.69 65.81
CA LYS A 7 70.38 28.26 65.45
C LYS A 7 70.49 27.30 64.25
N ASN A 8 69.59 26.32 64.17
CA ASN A 8 68.98 25.84 62.93
C ASN A 8 68.18 24.57 63.29
N SER A 9 66.94 24.40 62.87
CA SER A 9 66.08 25.23 62.06
C SER A 9 64.72 24.54 62.13
N ASP A 10 63.70 25.27 62.56
CA ASP A 10 62.34 25.04 62.12
C ASP A 10 62.35 24.97 60.59
N ASP A 11 62.31 23.78 60.01
CA ASP A 11 61.92 23.64 58.62
C ASP A 11 61.23 22.29 58.38
N LYS A 12 59.96 22.39 57.98
CA LYS A 12 59.02 21.38 57.45
C LYS A 12 57.92 20.87 58.38
N PRO A 13 56.88 21.70 58.60
CA PRO A 13 55.50 21.21 58.56
C PRO A 13 54.75 21.66 57.28
N VAL A 14 55.20 22.75 56.64
CA VAL A 14 54.40 23.48 55.63
C VAL A 14 54.25 22.74 54.28
N LYS A 15 55.20 21.86 53.90
CA LYS A 15 55.12 21.09 52.65
C LYS A 15 54.18 19.87 52.74
N THR A 16 54.04 19.29 53.91
CA THR A 16 53.26 18.06 54.14
C THR A 16 51.77 18.36 54.21
N GLU A 17 51.40 19.42 54.93
CA GLU A 17 50.01 19.88 55.08
C GLU A 17 49.40 20.32 53.73
N ASN A 18 50.20 20.92 52.84
CA ASN A 18 49.78 21.28 51.48
C ASN A 18 49.51 20.05 50.59
N LEU A 19 50.30 18.98 50.76
CA LEU A 19 50.09 17.72 50.05
C LEU A 19 48.85 16.97 50.58
N GLU A 20 48.60 16.98 51.89
CA GLU A 20 47.40 16.42 52.50
C GLU A 20 46.12 17.07 51.93
N LEU A 21 46.10 18.40 51.86
CA LEU A 21 44.98 19.15 51.26
C LEU A 21 44.80 18.81 49.78
N LYS A 22 45.91 18.68 49.03
CA LYS A 22 45.86 18.29 47.61
C LYS A 22 45.31 16.88 47.42
N ILE A 23 45.64 15.94 48.31
CA ILE A 23 45.12 14.58 48.28
C ILE A 23 43.62 14.58 48.55
N GLN A 24 43.14 15.32 49.57
CA GLN A 24 41.71 15.43 49.86
C GLN A 24 40.91 16.06 48.71
N GLU A 25 41.46 17.10 48.06
CA GLU A 25 40.84 17.69 46.86
C GLU A 25 40.72 16.66 45.73
N LEU A 26 41.78 15.92 45.45
CA LEU A 26 41.79 14.89 44.39
C LEU A 26 40.84 13.73 44.71
N GLU A 27 40.72 13.31 45.97
CA GLU A 27 39.76 12.29 46.40
C GLU A 27 38.31 12.78 46.24
N SER A 28 38.04 14.04 46.58
CA SER A 28 36.74 14.68 46.37
C SER A 28 36.38 14.77 44.88
N GLU A 29 37.35 15.13 44.04
CA GLU A 29 37.14 15.20 42.59
C GLU A 29 36.96 13.81 41.98
N LEU A 30 37.71 12.79 42.45
CA LEU A 30 37.56 11.41 42.04
C LEU A 30 36.20 10.82 42.43
N THR A 31 35.69 11.13 43.62
CA THR A 31 34.35 10.68 44.04
C THR A 31 33.25 11.37 43.25
N LYS A 32 33.38 12.67 42.97
CA LYS A 32 32.44 13.42 42.13
C LYS A 32 32.41 12.90 40.69
N THR A 33 33.57 12.67 40.09
CA THR A 33 33.68 12.14 38.72
C THR A 33 33.13 10.71 38.61
N LYS A 34 33.41 9.84 39.58
CA LYS A 34 32.77 8.50 39.67
C LYS A 34 31.25 8.58 39.74
N SER A 35 30.71 9.49 40.57
CA SER A 35 29.25 9.68 40.66
C SER A 35 28.64 10.15 39.34
N GLN A 36 29.33 11.04 38.63
CA GLN A 36 28.89 11.49 37.31
C GLN A 36 28.93 10.35 36.29
N LEU A 37 30.02 9.57 36.28
CA LEU A 37 30.15 8.40 35.42
C LEU A 37 29.02 7.39 35.63
N ASP A 38 28.67 7.09 36.89
CA ASP A 38 27.57 6.18 37.22
C ASP A 38 26.22 6.70 36.73
N LYS A 39 25.98 8.01 36.81
CA LYS A 39 24.75 8.64 36.29
C LYS A 39 24.69 8.51 34.77
N THR A 40 25.77 8.85 34.08
CA THR A 40 25.84 8.76 32.62
C THR A 40 25.69 7.32 32.13
N LEU A 41 26.27 6.34 32.83
CA LEU A 41 26.09 4.93 32.50
C LEU A 41 24.64 4.46 32.65
N LYS A 42 23.94 4.90 33.69
CA LYS A 42 22.51 4.62 33.87
C LYS A 42 21.67 5.24 32.75
N GLU A 43 21.92 6.49 32.41
CA GLU A 43 21.24 7.18 31.31
C GLU A 43 21.50 6.48 29.97
N LEU A 44 22.74 6.06 29.70
CA LEU A 44 23.10 5.32 28.50
C LEU A 44 22.32 4.00 28.41
N HIS A 45 22.25 3.24 29.51
CA HIS A 45 21.53 1.97 29.54
C HIS A 45 20.02 2.17 29.32
N MET A 46 19.43 3.22 29.90
CA MET A 46 18.01 3.55 29.65
C MET A 46 17.78 3.91 28.17
N CYS A 47 18.65 4.72 27.59
CA CYS A 47 18.56 5.11 26.19
C CYS A 47 18.68 3.90 25.26
N GLN A 48 19.59 2.96 25.55
CA GLN A 48 19.74 1.72 24.78
C GLN A 48 18.51 0.82 24.88
N GLY A 49 17.88 0.73 26.07
CA GLY A 49 16.61 0.01 26.24
C GLY A 49 15.51 0.60 25.37
N ARG A 50 15.28 1.91 25.48
CA ARG A 50 14.29 2.62 24.66
C ARG A 50 14.55 2.49 23.16
N LEU A 51 15.81 2.49 22.74
CA LEU A 51 16.17 2.34 21.33
C LEU A 51 15.82 0.94 20.81
N SER A 52 15.98 -0.09 21.65
CA SER A 52 15.58 -1.46 21.32
C SER A 52 14.07 -1.58 21.19
N GLU A 53 13.31 -1.05 22.15
CA GLU A 53 11.83 -1.00 22.09
C GLU A 53 11.34 -0.29 20.82
N ILE A 54 11.88 0.89 20.51
CA ILE A 54 11.52 1.64 19.29
C ILE A 54 11.85 0.84 18.02
N ARG A 55 12.94 0.07 18.03
CA ARG A 55 13.30 -0.78 16.88
C ARG A 55 12.29 -1.90 16.70
N GLU A 56 11.90 -2.58 17.77
CA GLU A 56 10.88 -3.64 17.75
C GLU A 56 9.53 -3.10 17.27
N GLU A 57 9.06 -1.98 17.84
CA GLU A 57 7.81 -1.33 17.41
C GLU A 57 7.84 -0.95 15.92
N LYS A 58 8.98 -0.46 15.43
CA LYS A 58 9.17 -0.12 14.01
C LYS A 58 9.08 -1.36 13.12
N GLU A 59 9.66 -2.48 13.54
CA GLU A 59 9.59 -3.74 12.79
C GLU A 59 8.15 -4.27 12.72
N ASP A 60 7.44 -4.24 13.84
CA ASP A 60 6.02 -4.63 13.91
C ASP A 60 5.13 -3.74 13.03
N LEU A 61 5.33 -2.41 13.09
CA LEU A 61 4.61 -1.46 12.26
C LEU A 61 4.87 -1.71 10.77
N ASN A 62 6.13 -1.98 10.39
CA ASN A 62 6.46 -2.31 9.00
C ASN A 62 5.84 -3.65 8.55
N SER A 63 5.70 -4.63 9.44
CA SER A 63 5.00 -5.87 9.12
C SER A 63 3.51 -5.61 8.84
N ARG A 64 2.83 -4.91 9.76
CA ARG A 64 1.42 -4.53 9.61
C ARG A 64 1.16 -3.69 8.37
N MET A 65 2.07 -2.77 8.05
CA MET A 65 1.96 -1.94 6.86
C MET A 65 1.98 -2.78 5.58
N ARG A 66 2.91 -3.74 5.49
CA ARG A 66 2.98 -4.67 4.35
C ARG A 66 1.74 -5.54 4.23
N GLU A 67 1.19 -6.03 5.34
CA GLU A 67 -0.06 -6.80 5.34
C GLU A 67 -1.24 -5.96 4.82
N LEU A 68 -1.37 -4.71 5.27
CA LEU A 68 -2.44 -3.81 4.81
C LEU A 68 -2.30 -3.47 3.32
N GLU A 69 -1.07 -3.30 2.82
CA GLU A 69 -0.83 -3.09 1.39
C GLU A 69 -1.25 -4.29 0.56
N LEU A 70 -0.95 -5.51 1.01
CA LEU A 70 -1.38 -6.75 0.37
C LEU A 70 -2.91 -6.86 0.37
N MET A 71 -3.57 -6.66 1.51
CA MET A 71 -5.04 -6.69 1.59
C MET A 71 -5.69 -5.66 0.64
N LYS A 72 -5.10 -4.46 0.53
CA LYS A 72 -5.58 -3.43 -0.39
C LYS A 72 -5.43 -3.85 -1.85
N MET A 73 -4.35 -4.54 -2.21
CA MET A 73 -4.17 -5.10 -3.56
C MET A 73 -5.20 -6.19 -3.84
N ASP A 74 -5.43 -7.10 -2.90
CA ASP A 74 -6.40 -8.19 -3.06
C ASP A 74 -7.82 -7.68 -3.26
N LEU A 75 -8.23 -6.66 -2.49
CA LEU A 75 -9.54 -6.02 -2.67
C LEU A 75 -9.69 -5.40 -4.06
N LYS A 76 -8.66 -4.67 -4.53
CA LYS A 76 -8.67 -4.09 -5.87
C LYS A 76 -8.74 -5.15 -6.97
N LEU A 77 -8.03 -6.26 -6.82
CA LEU A 77 -8.09 -7.37 -7.76
C LEU A 77 -9.47 -8.01 -7.79
N LEU A 78 -10.11 -8.15 -6.64
CA LEU A 78 -11.46 -8.69 -6.54
C LEU A 78 -12.49 -7.78 -7.20
N ASP A 79 -12.39 -6.47 -6.99
CA ASP A 79 -13.27 -5.49 -7.65
C ASP A 79 -13.05 -5.47 -9.17
N MET A 80 -11.78 -5.55 -9.62
CA MET A 80 -11.47 -5.63 -11.05
C MET A 80 -12.08 -6.87 -11.71
N ARG A 81 -11.98 -8.05 -11.08
CA ARG A 81 -12.59 -9.28 -11.60
C ARG A 81 -14.11 -9.16 -11.72
N LYS A 82 -14.79 -8.57 -10.73
CA LYS A 82 -16.24 -8.34 -10.80
C LYS A 82 -16.63 -7.47 -11.99
N ILE A 83 -15.90 -6.36 -12.20
CA ILE A 83 -16.13 -5.46 -13.33
C ILE A 83 -15.89 -6.19 -14.66
N GLU A 84 -14.84 -7.00 -14.73
CA GLU A 84 -14.52 -7.80 -15.92
C GLU A 84 -15.62 -8.82 -16.24
N ASP A 85 -16.13 -9.53 -15.23
CA ASP A 85 -17.24 -10.48 -15.38
C ASP A 85 -18.53 -9.79 -15.85
N GLU A 86 -18.86 -8.62 -15.29
CA GLU A 86 -20.02 -7.83 -15.70
C GLU A 86 -19.87 -7.33 -17.14
N ASN A 87 -18.70 -6.83 -17.51
CA ASN A 87 -18.40 -6.39 -18.86
C ASN A 87 -18.53 -7.54 -19.87
N ASN A 88 -18.00 -8.73 -19.54
CA ASN A 88 -18.12 -9.92 -20.38
C ASN A 88 -19.59 -10.32 -20.59
N LYS A 89 -20.42 -10.28 -19.54
CA LYS A 89 -21.87 -10.53 -19.65
C LYS A 89 -22.56 -9.50 -20.55
N ILE A 90 -22.21 -8.22 -20.41
CA ILE A 90 -22.77 -7.15 -21.24
C ILE A 90 -22.36 -7.34 -22.70
N GLN A 91 -21.08 -7.61 -22.97
CA GLN A 91 -20.58 -7.87 -24.32
C GLN A 91 -21.30 -9.06 -24.97
N HIS A 92 -21.49 -10.15 -24.23
CA HIS A 92 -22.24 -11.29 -24.72
C HIS A 92 -23.70 -10.92 -25.05
N ARG A 93 -24.37 -10.18 -24.17
CA ARG A 93 -25.74 -9.69 -24.42
C ARG A 93 -25.80 -8.80 -25.65
N ILE A 94 -24.87 -7.88 -25.82
CA ILE A 94 -24.77 -7.00 -27.01
C ILE A 94 -24.61 -7.84 -28.28
N HIS A 95 -23.75 -8.86 -28.24
CA HIS A 95 -23.55 -9.75 -29.38
C HIS A 95 -24.85 -10.48 -29.76
N VAL A 96 -25.53 -11.07 -28.77
CA VAL A 96 -26.79 -11.79 -29.00
C VAL A 96 -27.89 -10.84 -29.50
N THR A 97 -28.07 -9.68 -28.88
CA THR A 97 -29.12 -8.73 -29.29
C THR A 97 -28.85 -8.13 -30.65
N LYS A 98 -27.58 -7.88 -31.00
CA LYS A 98 -27.21 -7.46 -32.35
C LYS A 98 -27.57 -8.52 -33.38
N LYS A 99 -27.26 -9.80 -33.11
CA LYS A 99 -27.60 -10.91 -34.00
C LYS A 99 -29.12 -10.99 -34.23
N LEU A 100 -29.91 -10.94 -33.16
CA LEU A 100 -31.38 -10.95 -33.24
C LEU A 100 -31.92 -9.74 -34.01
N LEU A 101 -31.31 -8.56 -33.83
CA LEU A 101 -31.70 -7.35 -34.56
C LEU A 101 -31.39 -7.47 -36.06
N ASP A 102 -30.24 -8.02 -36.41
CA ASP A 102 -29.85 -8.25 -37.80
C ASP A 102 -30.77 -9.30 -38.46
N GLU A 103 -31.09 -10.38 -37.77
CA GLU A 103 -32.08 -11.39 -38.22
C GLU A 103 -33.46 -10.75 -38.45
N ALA A 104 -33.96 -9.95 -37.49
CA ALA A 104 -35.24 -9.27 -37.62
C ALA A 104 -35.25 -8.27 -38.79
N ARG A 105 -34.14 -7.57 -39.03
CA ARG A 105 -33.99 -6.67 -40.19
C ARG A 105 -34.05 -7.42 -41.51
N ASP A 106 -33.39 -8.57 -41.60
CA ASP A 106 -33.40 -9.37 -42.82
C ASP A 106 -34.76 -9.99 -43.08
N ASP A 107 -35.48 -10.43 -42.04
CA ASP A 107 -36.87 -10.88 -42.15
C ASP A 107 -37.80 -9.74 -42.60
N LEU A 108 -37.62 -8.52 -42.08
CA LEU A 108 -38.40 -7.35 -42.51
C LEU A 108 -38.15 -7.03 -43.99
N LYS A 109 -36.89 -6.98 -44.43
CA LYS A 109 -36.56 -6.77 -45.86
C LYS A 109 -37.20 -7.84 -46.74
N PHE A 110 -37.16 -9.10 -46.32
CA PHE A 110 -37.78 -10.17 -47.09
C PHE A 110 -39.30 -10.01 -47.17
N ARG A 111 -39.96 -9.63 -46.07
CA ARG A 111 -41.40 -9.33 -46.07
C ARG A 111 -41.75 -8.13 -46.97
N GLU A 112 -40.92 -7.10 -47.01
CA GLU A 112 -41.10 -5.96 -47.94
C GLU A 112 -41.08 -6.42 -49.40
N VAL A 113 -40.19 -7.35 -49.76
CA VAL A 113 -40.16 -7.96 -51.11
C VAL A 113 -41.46 -8.71 -51.40
N VAL A 114 -41.93 -9.53 -50.46
CA VAL A 114 -43.20 -10.27 -50.60
C VAL A 114 -44.38 -9.31 -50.80
N ILE A 115 -44.44 -8.21 -50.05
CA ILE A 115 -45.49 -7.20 -50.19
C ILE A 115 -45.44 -6.54 -51.57
N LYS A 116 -44.27 -6.10 -52.02
CA LYS A 116 -44.10 -5.48 -53.35
C LYS A 116 -44.52 -6.43 -54.46
N ASP A 117 -44.10 -7.69 -54.41
CA ASP A 117 -44.48 -8.69 -55.42
C ASP A 117 -46.00 -8.92 -55.47
N LEU A 118 -46.69 -8.85 -54.31
CA LEU A 118 -48.15 -8.95 -54.21
C LEU A 118 -48.87 -7.71 -54.76
N GLU A 119 -48.30 -6.53 -54.56
CA GLU A 119 -48.79 -5.26 -55.08
C GLU A 119 -48.66 -5.21 -56.61
N GLU A 120 -47.53 -5.65 -57.15
CA GLU A 120 -47.23 -5.66 -58.59
C GLU A 120 -47.87 -6.86 -59.34
N GLN A 121 -48.47 -7.81 -58.61
CA GLN A 121 -49.10 -8.99 -59.19
C GLN A 121 -50.28 -8.64 -60.10
N LYS A 122 -50.21 -9.10 -61.36
CA LYS A 122 -51.25 -8.89 -62.38
C LYS A 122 -52.58 -9.53 -61.97
N VAL A 123 -53.68 -8.82 -62.27
CA VAL A 123 -55.06 -9.26 -61.96
C VAL A 123 -55.38 -10.64 -62.55
N LEU A 124 -54.89 -10.93 -63.76
CA LEU A 124 -55.04 -12.24 -64.41
C LEU A 124 -54.35 -13.39 -63.66
N ASP A 125 -53.19 -13.14 -63.05
CA ASP A 125 -52.46 -14.14 -62.27
C ASP A 125 -53.14 -14.39 -60.92
N LYS A 126 -53.73 -13.34 -60.31
CA LYS A 126 -54.60 -13.47 -59.13
C LYS A 126 -55.83 -14.34 -59.42
N VAL A 127 -56.53 -14.11 -60.55
CA VAL A 127 -57.71 -14.90 -60.95
C VAL A 127 -57.37 -16.35 -61.25
N ARG A 128 -56.17 -16.63 -61.79
CA ARG A 128 -55.67 -17.98 -62.06
C ARG A 128 -55.10 -18.69 -60.82
N GLY A 129 -55.14 -18.06 -59.65
CA GLY A 129 -54.61 -18.63 -58.40
C GLY A 129 -53.09 -18.77 -58.35
N LYS A 130 -52.34 -18.13 -59.26
CA LYS A 130 -50.88 -18.17 -59.28
C LYS A 130 -50.33 -17.17 -58.26
N SER A 131 -49.66 -17.66 -57.21
CA SER A 131 -49.01 -16.81 -56.20
C SER A 131 -47.59 -16.43 -56.62
N PRO A 132 -47.08 -15.24 -56.25
CA PRO A 132 -45.67 -14.88 -56.46
C PRO A 132 -44.72 -15.84 -55.73
N ASP A 133 -43.53 -16.07 -56.30
CA ASP A 133 -42.55 -17.01 -55.77
C ASP A 133 -42.08 -16.62 -54.36
N SER A 134 -41.92 -15.32 -54.09
CA SER A 134 -41.57 -14.80 -52.76
C SER A 134 -42.61 -15.16 -51.68
N LEU A 135 -43.91 -15.16 -52.01
CA LEU A 135 -44.98 -15.59 -51.11
C LEU A 135 -44.93 -17.09 -50.84
N ILE A 136 -44.60 -17.90 -51.85
CA ILE A 136 -44.45 -19.34 -51.71
C ILE A 136 -43.29 -19.64 -50.76
N VAL A 137 -42.15 -18.97 -50.96
CA VAL A 137 -40.98 -19.08 -50.06
C VAL A 137 -41.34 -18.62 -48.65
N TYR A 138 -42.09 -17.52 -48.48
CA TYR A 138 -42.53 -17.04 -47.17
C TYR A 138 -43.41 -18.03 -46.42
N LYS A 139 -44.33 -18.73 -47.11
CA LYS A 139 -45.23 -19.71 -46.50
C LYS A 139 -44.54 -21.03 -46.13
N ASN A 140 -43.42 -21.34 -46.78
CA ASN A 140 -42.64 -22.56 -46.57
C ASN A 140 -41.47 -22.36 -45.59
N LYS A 141 -41.31 -21.14 -45.06
CA LYS A 141 -40.32 -20.77 -44.04
C LYS A 141 -40.92 -20.96 -42.65
#